data_AF-A0A6L9YMA0-F1
#
_entry.id   AF-A0A6L9YMA0-F1
#
_cell.length_a   1.000
_cell.length_b   1.000
_cell.length_c   1.000
_cell.angle_alpha   90.00
_cell.angle_beta   90.00
_cell.angle_gamma   90.00
#
_symmetry.space_group_name_H-M   'P 1'
#
loop_
_entity.id
_entity.type
_entity.pdbx_description
1 polymer ?
#
loop_
_entity_poly.entity_id
_entity_poly.type
_entity_poly.pdbx_seq_one_letter_code
_entity_poly.pdbx_strand_id
1 'polypeptide(L)'
;MKKPTLDAASRKPTEENPEEIRQKFTALASQGRQEVEALSSTVEMSKHPAYQEIIKMGEGVIPFLLEDLQQNPLYWLPALGQIT
;
A
#
# COMPACT_ATOMS: atom_id res chain seq x y z
N MET A 1 7.47 -29.48 -9.20
CA MET A 1 6.28 -28.87 -9.82
C MET A 1 6.59 -27.40 -10.11
N LYS A 2 6.40 -26.99 -11.36
CA LYS A 2 6.58 -25.69 -12.05
C LYS A 2 7.16 -24.49 -11.24
N LYS A 3 8.35 -24.02 -11.67
CA LYS A 3 8.92 -22.70 -11.34
C LYS A 3 8.07 -21.58 -11.98
N PRO A 4 8.16 -20.34 -11.50
CA PRO A 4 9.01 -19.39 -12.23
C PRO A 4 9.88 -18.58 -11.25
N THR A 5 11.20 -18.76 -11.27
CA THR A 5 12.12 -17.86 -11.97
C THR A 5 11.73 -16.39 -11.81
N LEU A 6 12.17 -15.80 -10.70
CA LEU A 6 12.30 -14.35 -10.56
C LEU A 6 13.46 -13.91 -11.47
N ASP A 7 13.15 -13.74 -12.75
CA ASP A 7 14.01 -13.06 -13.71
C ASP A 7 14.09 -11.58 -13.30
N ALA A 8 15.00 -11.30 -12.37
CA ALA A 8 15.39 -9.96 -11.94
C ALA A 8 16.46 -9.36 -12.89
N ALA A 9 16.36 -9.64 -14.18
CA ALA A 9 17.23 -9.10 -15.20
C ALA A 9 16.45 -8.12 -16.08
N SER A 10 16.66 -6.82 -15.83
CA SER A 10 16.32 -5.71 -16.71
C SER A 10 14.83 -5.37 -16.85
N ARG A 11 14.29 -4.58 -15.91
CA ARG A 11 13.09 -3.76 -16.18
C ARG A 11 13.43 -2.29 -15.98
N LYS A 12 13.11 -1.50 -17.01
CA LYS A 12 13.33 -0.05 -17.04
C LYS A 12 12.45 0.62 -15.96
N PRO A 13 12.84 1.78 -15.39
CA PRO A 13 12.16 2.38 -14.23
C PRO A 13 10.80 3.05 -14.52
N THR A 14 10.01 2.62 -15.51
CA THR A 14 8.87 3.44 -15.98
C THR A 14 7.57 2.69 -16.29
N GLU A 15 7.47 1.39 -15.97
CA GLU A 15 6.19 0.68 -16.01
C GLU A 15 6.06 -0.17 -14.74
N GLU A 16 5.51 0.42 -13.68
CA GLU A 16 5.18 -0.33 -12.48
C GLU A 16 4.02 -1.31 -12.80
N ASN A 17 4.29 -2.61 -12.71
CA ASN A 17 3.30 -3.64 -12.96
C ASN A 17 2.17 -3.55 -11.91
N PRO A 18 0.91 -3.30 -12.29
CA PRO A 18 -0.19 -3.12 -11.34
C PRO A 18 -0.36 -4.29 -10.36
N GLU A 19 0.02 -5.50 -10.76
CA GLU A 19 -0.02 -6.67 -9.88
C GLU A 19 1.05 -6.61 -8.78
N GLU A 20 2.26 -6.12 -9.09
CA GLU A 20 3.33 -5.94 -8.11
C GLU A 20 2.98 -4.80 -7.13
N ILE A 21 2.39 -3.71 -7.63
CA ILE A 21 1.88 -2.62 -6.78
C ILE A 21 0.79 -3.14 -5.86
N ARG A 22 -0.18 -3.91 -6.38
CA ARG A 22 -1.27 -4.52 -5.60
C ARG A 22 -0.73 -5.45 -4.51
N GLN A 23 0.25 -6.30 -4.85
CA GLN A 23 0.88 -7.20 -3.89
C GLN A 23 1.60 -6.44 -2.78
N LYS A 24 2.41 -5.42 -3.14
CA LYS A 24 3.12 -4.57 -2.17
C LYS A 24 2.12 -3.80 -1.27
N PHE A 25 1.09 -3.21 -1.86
CA PHE A 25 0.02 -2.54 -1.12
C PHE A 25 -0.66 -3.50 -0.13
N THR A 26 -1.05 -4.70 -0.58
CA THR A 26 -1.77 -5.68 0.25
C THR A 26 -0.93 -6.12 1.45
N ALA A 27 0.37 -6.38 1.23
CA ALA A 27 1.29 -6.76 2.30
C ALA A 27 1.44 -5.64 3.34
N LEU A 28 1.70 -4.41 2.89
CA LEU A 28 1.85 -3.24 3.77
C LEU A 28 0.55 -2.89 4.50
N ALA A 29 -0.60 -3.00 3.83
CA ALA A 29 -1.91 -2.73 4.41
C ALA A 29 -2.28 -3.77 5.48
N SER A 30 -1.99 -5.05 5.24
CA SER A 30 -2.20 -6.11 6.22
C SER A 30 -1.29 -5.94 7.44
N GLN A 31 0.00 -5.67 7.20
CA GLN A 31 0.97 -5.42 8.26
C GLN A 31 0.57 -4.19 9.10
N GLY A 32 0.32 -3.06 8.43
CA GLY A 32 -0.06 -1.81 9.09
C GLY A 32 -1.29 -1.99 9.96
N ARG A 33 -2.35 -2.64 9.45
CA ARG A 33 -3.58 -2.89 10.21
C ARG A 33 -3.32 -3.69 11.50
N GLN A 34 -2.57 -4.78 11.44
CA GLN A 34 -2.26 -5.59 12.62
C GLN A 34 -1.47 -4.82 13.68
N GLU A 35 -0.54 -3.98 13.25
CA GLU A 35 0.32 -3.22 14.17
C GLU A 35 -0.39 -2.00 14.78
N VAL A 36 -1.40 -1.45 14.09
CA VAL A 36 -2.14 -0.26 14.54
C VAL A 36 -3.56 -0.53 15.01
N GLU A 37 -4.04 -1.78 15.01
CA GLU A 37 -5.41 -2.16 15.44
C GLU A 37 -5.72 -1.70 16.87
N ALA A 38 -4.72 -1.66 17.74
CA ALA A 38 -4.83 -1.18 19.11
C ALA A 38 -4.81 0.36 19.25
N LEU A 39 -4.53 1.11 18.18
CA LEU A 39 -4.44 2.57 18.19
C LEU A 39 -5.80 3.20 17.85
N SER A 40 -6.30 4.07 18.72
CA SER A 40 -7.54 4.83 18.46
C SER A 40 -7.31 6.18 17.76
N SER A 41 -6.05 6.49 17.38
CA SER A 41 -5.68 7.76 16.77
C SER A 41 -5.20 7.55 15.34
N THR A 42 -5.98 8.04 14.37
CA THR A 42 -5.60 8.02 12.94
C THR A 42 -4.30 8.78 12.68
N VAL A 43 -3.98 9.78 13.50
CA VAL A 43 -2.71 10.51 13.44
C VAL A 43 -1.54 9.60 13.80
N GLU A 44 -1.67 8.78 14.84
CA GLU A 44 -0.62 7.82 15.21
C GLU A 44 -0.54 6.68 14.20
N MET A 45 -1.68 6.20 13.69
CA MET A 45 -1.72 5.20 12.62
C MET A 45 -0.99 5.69 11.36
N SER A 46 -1.15 6.96 10.98
CA SER A 46 -0.49 7.51 9.79
C SER A 46 1.03 7.57 9.90
N LYS A 47 1.60 7.57 11.11
CA LYS A 47 3.05 7.54 11.34
C LYS A 47 3.65 6.15 11.14
N HIS A 48 2.81 5.12 11.03
CA HIS A 48 3.25 3.74 10.90
C HIS A 48 4.13 3.56 9.64
N PRO A 49 5.27 2.86 9.72
CA PRO A 49 6.19 2.70 8.59
C PRO A 49 5.51 2.11 7.34
N ALA A 50 4.64 1.12 7.50
CA ALA A 50 3.92 0.53 6.38
C ALA A 50 2.93 1.51 5.71
N TYR A 51 2.33 2.40 6.50
CA TYR A 51 1.43 3.44 6.01
C TYR A 51 2.20 4.48 5.18
N GLN A 52 3.35 4.92 5.70
CA GLN A 52 4.24 5.85 5.03
C GLN A 52 4.81 5.27 3.73
N GLU A 53 5.09 3.97 3.68
CA GLU A 53 5.55 3.30 2.46
C GLU A 53 4.47 3.27 1.38
N ILE A 54 3.20 3.09 1.74
CA ILE A 54 2.07 3.18 0.80
C ILE A 54 1.95 4.58 0.22
N ILE A 55 2.12 5.63 1.03
CA ILE A 55 2.11 7.02 0.53
C ILE A 55 3.26 7.25 -0.46
N LYS A 56 4.46 6.74 -0.17
CA LYS A 56 5.63 6.87 -1.07
C LYS A 56 5.45 6.16 -2.41
N MET A 57 4.59 5.14 -2.48
CA MET A 57 4.25 4.48 -3.74
C MET A 57 3.41 5.38 -4.67
N GLY A 58 2.82 6.47 -4.16
CA GLY A 58 2.21 7.51 -4.98
C GLY A 58 0.93 7.08 -5.71
N GLU A 59 0.68 7.65 -6.89
CA GLU A 59 -0.59 7.50 -7.60
C GLU A 59 -0.92 6.05 -7.99
N GLY A 60 0.10 5.20 -8.19
CA GLY A 60 -0.08 3.80 -8.57
C GLY A 60 -0.91 2.99 -7.55
N VAL A 61 -0.94 3.41 -6.28
CA VAL A 61 -1.74 2.72 -5.25
C VAL A 61 -3.18 3.21 -5.15
N ILE A 62 -3.54 4.34 -5.77
CA ILE A 62 -4.88 4.95 -5.61
C ILE A 62 -6.01 3.97 -5.91
N PRO A 63 -6.00 3.18 -7.01
CA PRO A 63 -7.08 2.24 -7.29
C PRO A 63 -7.30 1.24 -6.16
N PHE A 64 -6.22 0.72 -5.57
CA PHE A 64 -6.27 -0.26 -4.49
C PHE A 64 -6.63 0.37 -3.14
N LEU A 65 -6.19 1.60 -2.91
CA LEU A 65 -6.57 2.38 -1.75
C LEU A 65 -8.07 2.68 -1.77
N LEU A 66 -8.63 3.08 -2.91
CA LEU A 66 -10.07 3.32 -3.07
C LEU A 66 -10.90 2.04 -2.87
N GLU A 67 -10.41 0.88 -3.32
CA GLU A 67 -11.03 -0.42 -3.04
C GLU A 67 -11.13 -0.68 -1.51
N ASP A 68 -10.04 -0.51 -0.75
CA ASP A 68 -10.06 -0.77 0.71
C ASP A 68 -10.74 0.37 1.52
N LEU A 69 -10.72 1.61 1.02
CA LEU A 69 -11.40 2.77 1.61
C LEU A 69 -12.91 2.54 1.74
N GLN A 70 -13.52 1.79 0.84
CA GLN A 70 -14.93 1.41 0.95
C GLN A 70 -15.26 0.65 2.23
N GLN A 71 -14.29 -0.09 2.79
CA GLN A 71 -14.44 -0.85 4.03
C GLN A 71 -13.89 -0.08 5.23
N ASN A 72 -12.78 0.65 5.06
CA ASN A 72 -12.03 1.31 6.13
C ASN A 72 -11.78 2.80 5.82
N PRO A 73 -12.83 3.65 5.75
CA PRO A 73 -12.69 5.01 5.25
C PRO A 73 -11.78 5.89 6.12
N LEU A 74 -11.92 5.81 7.44
CA LEU A 74 -11.12 6.60 8.38
C LEU A 74 -9.62 6.27 8.33
N TYR A 75 -9.28 5.04 7.93
CA TYR A 75 -7.90 4.60 7.86
C TYR A 75 -7.20 5.17 6.62
N TRP A 76 -7.86 5.24 5.46
CA TRP A 76 -7.21 5.59 4.20
C TRP A 76 -7.38 7.04 3.73
N LEU A 77 -8.37 7.77 4.22
CA LEU A 77 -8.56 9.18 3.86
C LEU A 77 -7.29 10.05 4.07
N PRO A 78 -6.50 9.89 5.17
CA PRO A 78 -5.26 10.64 5.34
C PRO A 78 -4.16 10.28 4.32
N ALA A 79 -4.10 9.04 3.85
CA ALA A 79 -3.18 8.63 2.80
C ALA A 79 -3.60 9.21 1.45
N LEU A 80 -4.90 9.14 1.13
CA LEU A 80 -5.43 9.71 -0.12
C LEU A 80 -5.08 11.19 -0.24
N GLY A 81 -5.35 11.99 0.81
CA GLY A 81 -5.04 13.43 0.81
C GLY A 81 -3.55 13.79 0.87
N GLN A 82 -2.65 12.82 1.04
CA GLN A 82 -1.20 13.03 0.90
C GLN A 82 -0.69 12.68 -0.50
N ILE A 83 -1.42 11.82 -1.22
CA ILE A 83 -1.07 11.40 -2.58
C ILE A 83 -1.66 12.38 -3.60
N THR A 84 -2.85 12.93 -3.35
CA THR A 84 -3.56 13.88 -4.23
C THR A 84 -3.47 15.31 -3.73
#